data_AF-A0A562ZF92-F1
#
_entry.id   AF-A0A562ZF92-F1
#
_cell.length_a   1.000
_cell.length_b   1.000
_cell.length_c   1.000
_cell.angle_alpha   90.00
_cell.angle_beta   90.00
_cell.angle_gamma   90.00
#
_symmetry.space_group_name_H-M   'P 1'
#
loop_
_entity.id
_entity.type
_entity.pdbx_description
1 polymer ?
#
loop_
_entity_poly.entity_id
_entity_poly.type
_entity_poly.pdbx_seq_one_letter_code
_entity_poly.pdbx_strand_id
1 'polypeptide(L)'
;MIRFMPDTWFEAVMRPIAMAAPNGHVYVEIMAPDLRFAFAIGLAAMLLLSLRRRPPLNRPTRTLLALVALAFVPWLLTSGNGRYFIPYLLIAGPLCIALAWALPGTKAIRGAAIGLMLGLQVFVVLYATNPWRSWSLTHWQEAPYFDVAIPADVRAAPATFVTITSISYSLVYPLFHPQSHWINISSMIADTARSIEARRAHALFAGTRPLYLLVPSQPMHMASGNVPNAELQDVIDLRLNSHRLALDRSQPCRLMLSRRLAMEAYGDLAKAKPERVAQLGFWLCPLRYPAERKTAPPAPATFDAVFRKLEQACPRFFPPGAETVPFGAGAMRNYSGADMKVLVADDGMVYYKYWRALNFEPVGSIAEVTSDNFKMDCSNMRGRSGLPWERAI
;
A
#
# COMPACT_ATOMS: atom_id res chain seq x y z
N MET A 1 -9.97 3.34 4.82
CA MET A 1 -8.52 3.59 4.87
C MET A 1 -8.29 4.66 5.93
N ILE A 2 -8.19 4.26 7.19
CA ILE A 2 -8.11 5.21 8.32
C ILE A 2 -6.74 5.89 8.41
N ARG A 3 -5.76 5.40 7.66
CA ARG A 3 -4.35 5.73 7.84
C ARG A 3 -4.10 7.22 7.85
N PHE A 4 -4.64 7.96 6.89
CA PHE A 4 -4.39 9.40 6.73
C PHE A 4 -5.44 10.29 7.40
N MET A 5 -6.46 9.68 8.00
CA MET A 5 -7.46 10.42 8.77
C MET A 5 -6.82 10.93 10.06
N PRO A 6 -6.97 12.23 10.39
CA PRO A 6 -6.45 12.77 11.63
C PRO A 6 -7.16 12.12 12.82
N ASP A 7 -6.43 11.94 13.91
CA ASP A 7 -6.99 11.37 15.15
C ASP A 7 -7.53 12.46 16.07
N THR A 8 -6.99 13.67 15.94
CA THR A 8 -7.38 14.82 16.71
C THR A 8 -7.70 16.00 15.79
N TRP A 9 -8.48 16.94 16.31
CA TRP A 9 -8.73 18.20 15.61
C TRP A 9 -7.42 18.96 15.35
N PHE A 10 -6.44 18.84 16.26
CA PHE A 10 -5.15 19.50 16.11
C PHE A 10 -4.39 18.97 14.89
N GLU A 11 -4.36 17.66 14.70
CA GLU A 11 -3.78 17.05 13.49
C GLU A 11 -4.52 17.47 12.23
N ALA A 12 -5.84 17.60 12.29
CA ALA A 12 -6.66 18.05 11.15
C ALA A 12 -6.30 19.49 10.76
N VAL A 13 -6.22 20.40 11.75
CA VAL A 13 -5.88 21.82 11.57
C VAL A 13 -4.44 22.00 11.11
N MET A 14 -3.51 21.21 11.66
CA MET A 14 -2.09 21.29 11.31
C MET A 14 -1.74 20.55 10.02
N ARG A 15 -2.66 19.74 9.46
CA ARG A 15 -2.41 18.95 8.24
C ARG A 15 -1.84 19.77 7.07
N PRO A 16 -2.38 20.96 6.72
CA PRO A 16 -1.86 21.72 5.59
C PRO A 16 -0.40 22.18 5.80
N ILE A 17 0.02 22.38 7.05
CA ILE A 17 1.41 22.69 7.41
C ILE A 17 2.24 21.41 7.41
N ALA A 18 1.72 20.32 7.98
CA ALA A 18 2.39 19.02 8.00
C ALA A 18 2.69 18.49 6.60
N MET A 19 1.85 18.81 5.60
CA MET A 19 2.09 18.45 4.19
C MET A 19 3.41 19.01 3.64
N ALA A 20 3.99 20.06 4.23
CA ALA A 20 5.30 20.59 3.85
C ALA A 20 6.47 19.68 4.26
N ALA A 21 6.28 18.77 5.22
CA ALA A 21 7.36 17.96 5.75
C ALA A 21 7.82 16.89 4.73
N PRO A 22 9.13 16.62 4.62
CA PRO A 22 9.68 15.62 3.73
C PRO A 22 9.52 14.20 4.32
N ASN A 23 8.29 13.84 4.69
CA ASN A 23 7.97 12.54 5.27
C ASN A 23 6.97 11.82 4.38
N GLY A 24 7.17 10.52 4.21
CA GLY A 24 6.12 9.65 3.70
C GLY A 24 4.94 9.59 4.67
N HIS A 25 3.78 9.17 4.18
CA HIS A 25 2.63 8.86 5.02
C HIS A 25 2.07 10.06 5.79
N VAL A 26 2.27 11.30 5.32
CA VAL A 26 1.61 12.47 5.90
C VAL A 26 0.21 12.61 5.35
N TYR A 27 0.07 12.54 4.04
CA TYR A 27 -1.21 12.53 3.34
C TYR A 27 -1.19 11.60 2.13
N VAL A 28 -0.03 11.04 1.77
CA VAL A 28 0.11 10.06 0.68
C VAL A 28 1.18 9.02 1.00
N GLU A 29 1.16 7.93 0.23
CA GLU A 29 2.14 6.84 0.11
C GLU A 29 3.60 7.24 0.33
N ILE A 30 3.96 8.25 -0.44
CA ILE A 30 5.32 8.71 -0.69
C ILE A 30 5.66 9.92 0.14
N MET A 31 6.97 10.18 0.24
CA MET A 31 7.43 11.51 0.55
C MET A 31 6.98 12.45 -0.57
N ALA A 32 5.97 13.28 -0.30
CA ALA A 32 5.47 14.30 -1.23
C ALA A 32 5.28 15.65 -0.51
N PRO A 33 6.37 16.26 0.00
CA PRO A 33 6.32 17.59 0.59
C PRO A 33 5.65 18.61 -0.35
N ASP A 34 4.68 19.34 0.19
CA ASP A 34 3.90 20.35 -0.52
C ASP A 34 3.83 21.64 0.32
N LEU A 35 4.66 22.62 -0.04
CA LEU A 35 4.76 23.90 0.67
C LEU A 35 3.58 24.83 0.36
N ARG A 36 2.80 24.54 -0.69
CA ARG A 36 1.80 25.47 -1.23
C ARG A 36 0.73 25.79 -0.19
N PHE A 37 0.29 24.81 0.61
CA PHE A 37 -0.71 25.06 1.64
C PHE A 37 -0.19 25.89 2.81
N ALA A 38 1.06 25.65 3.26
CA ALA A 38 1.71 26.48 4.25
C ALA A 38 1.85 27.94 3.74
N PHE A 39 2.23 28.13 2.47
CA PHE A 39 2.26 29.45 1.85
C PHE A 39 0.88 30.09 1.76
N ALA A 40 -0.16 29.36 1.33
CA ALA A 40 -1.51 29.90 1.26
C ALA A 40 -2.00 30.39 2.63
N ILE A 41 -1.73 29.63 3.71
CA ILE A 41 -2.05 30.02 5.08
C ILE A 41 -1.28 31.28 5.49
N GLY A 42 0.05 31.31 5.28
CA GLY A 42 0.88 32.46 5.61
C GLY A 42 0.49 33.74 4.86
N LEU A 43 0.20 33.62 3.56
CA LEU A 43 -0.27 34.73 2.73
C LEU A 43 -1.65 35.23 3.18
N ALA A 44 -2.58 34.32 3.46
CA ALA A 44 -3.90 34.67 3.97
C ALA A 44 -3.78 35.38 5.34
N ALA A 45 -2.92 34.90 6.23
CA ALA A 45 -2.65 35.54 7.52
C ALA A 45 -2.06 36.94 7.34
N MET A 46 -1.06 37.13 6.47
CA MET A 46 -0.49 38.46 6.17
C MET A 46 -1.53 39.43 5.61
N LEU A 47 -2.43 38.97 4.73
CA LEU A 47 -3.55 39.77 4.23
C LEU A 47 -4.53 40.17 5.34
N LEU A 48 -4.84 39.23 6.24
CA LEU A 48 -5.72 39.48 7.38
C LEU A 48 -5.10 40.50 8.34
N LEU A 49 -3.81 40.36 8.66
CA LEU A 49 -3.07 41.26 9.55
C LEU A 49 -2.84 42.66 8.96
N SER A 50 -2.93 42.80 7.63
CA SER A 50 -2.82 44.09 6.93
C SER A 50 -4.09 44.96 7.06
N LEU A 51 -4.70 44.98 8.24
CA LEU A 51 -6.02 45.53 8.59
C LEU A 51 -6.34 46.91 8.01
N ARG A 52 -5.34 47.79 7.85
CA ARG A 52 -5.51 49.18 7.37
C ARG A 52 -5.46 49.34 5.85
N ARG A 53 -5.00 48.32 5.11
CA ARG A 53 -4.77 48.40 3.66
C ARG A 53 -5.23 47.11 2.98
N ARG A 54 -6.42 46.63 3.28
CA ARG A 54 -6.96 45.40 2.69
C ARG A 54 -7.46 45.69 1.27
N PRO A 55 -6.74 45.34 0.21
CA PRO A 55 -7.39 45.29 -1.10
C PRO A 55 -8.47 44.21 -1.05
N PRO A 56 -9.65 44.46 -1.62
CA PRO A 56 -10.68 43.43 -1.70
C PRO A 56 -10.14 42.26 -2.52
N LEU A 57 -10.26 41.04 -1.99
CA LEU A 57 -9.97 39.85 -2.76
C LEU A 57 -10.96 39.77 -3.94
N ASN A 58 -10.43 39.59 -5.15
CA ASN A 58 -11.29 39.39 -6.31
C ASN A 58 -12.16 38.12 -6.14
N ARG A 59 -13.25 38.03 -6.89
CA ARG A 59 -14.19 36.90 -6.79
C ARG A 59 -13.50 35.55 -7.02
N PRO A 60 -12.65 35.36 -8.05
CA PRO A 60 -11.92 34.11 -8.24
C PRO A 60 -11.09 33.67 -7.03
N THR A 61 -10.30 34.56 -6.43
CA THR A 61 -9.46 34.23 -5.26
C THR A 61 -10.31 33.79 -4.07
N ARG A 62 -11.42 34.50 -3.80
CA ARG A 62 -12.36 34.10 -2.73
C ARG A 62 -12.97 32.73 -3.00
N THR A 63 -13.37 32.48 -4.25
CA THR A 63 -13.93 31.18 -4.65
C THR A 63 -12.92 30.05 -4.49
N LEU A 64 -11.68 30.22 -4.96
CA LEU A 64 -10.64 29.20 -4.81
C LEU A 64 -10.30 28.94 -3.34
N LEU A 65 -10.16 29.99 -2.54
CA LEU A 65 -9.90 29.86 -1.11
C LEU A 65 -11.02 29.10 -0.38
N ALA A 66 -12.27 29.49 -0.62
CA ALA A 66 -13.43 28.83 -0.04
C ALA A 66 -13.54 27.38 -0.51
N LEU A 67 -13.33 27.11 -1.80
CA LEU A 67 -13.39 25.78 -2.37
C LEU A 67 -12.33 24.86 -1.74
N VAL A 68 -11.08 25.31 -1.62
CA VAL A 68 -10.01 24.54 -0.97
C VAL A 68 -10.35 24.31 0.51
N ALA A 69 -10.70 25.36 1.25
CA ALA A 69 -11.01 25.25 2.68
C ALA A 69 -12.20 24.30 2.97
N LEU A 70 -13.28 24.41 2.18
CA LEU A 70 -14.45 23.56 2.33
C LEU A 70 -14.18 22.11 1.90
N ALA A 71 -13.32 21.89 0.90
CA ALA A 71 -12.95 20.54 0.46
C ALA A 71 -12.04 19.79 1.44
N PHE A 72 -11.24 20.52 2.24
CA PHE A 72 -10.37 19.92 3.26
C PHE A 72 -11.16 19.11 4.28
N VAL A 73 -12.34 19.59 4.69
CA VAL A 73 -13.16 18.97 5.73
C VAL A 73 -13.63 17.55 5.32
N PRO A 74 -14.41 17.35 4.24
CA PRO A 74 -14.85 16.02 3.84
C PRO A 74 -13.67 15.13 3.43
N TRP A 75 -12.59 15.69 2.89
CA TRP A 75 -11.39 14.92 2.56
C TRP A 75 -10.77 14.28 3.79
N LEU A 76 -10.53 15.06 4.86
CA LEU A 76 -9.95 14.54 6.10
C LEU A 76 -10.91 13.62 6.87
N LEU A 77 -12.22 13.86 6.77
CA LEU A 77 -13.23 13.01 7.42
C LEU A 77 -13.41 11.65 6.74
N THR A 78 -13.08 11.51 5.46
CA THR A 78 -13.33 10.28 4.70
C THR A 78 -12.08 9.43 4.47
N SER A 79 -10.96 10.05 4.12
CA SER A 79 -9.74 9.31 3.78
C SER A 79 -8.46 9.96 4.24
N GLY A 80 -8.34 11.29 4.11
CA GLY A 80 -7.08 12.02 4.23
C GLY A 80 -6.02 11.65 3.16
N ASN A 81 -6.34 10.80 2.18
CA ASN A 81 -5.38 10.37 1.16
C ASN A 81 -5.34 11.38 0.01
N GLY A 82 -4.16 11.92 -0.28
CA GLY A 82 -3.90 12.95 -1.28
C GLY A 82 -4.29 12.54 -2.70
N ARG A 83 -4.35 11.24 -3.00
CA ARG A 83 -4.84 10.73 -4.29
C ARG A 83 -6.27 11.17 -4.60
N TYR A 84 -7.09 11.30 -3.57
CA TYR A 84 -8.48 11.76 -3.71
C TYR A 84 -8.60 13.29 -3.59
N PHE A 85 -7.49 13.99 -3.31
CA PHE A 85 -7.42 15.45 -3.16
C PHE A 85 -6.71 16.16 -4.31
N ILE A 86 -6.28 15.42 -5.35
CA ILE A 86 -5.50 15.92 -6.49
C ILE A 86 -6.09 17.21 -7.11
N PRO A 87 -7.41 17.34 -7.37
CA PRO A 87 -7.96 18.56 -7.95
C PRO A 87 -7.64 19.82 -7.13
N TYR A 88 -7.67 19.71 -5.80
CA TYR A 88 -7.40 20.82 -4.89
C TYR A 88 -5.89 21.06 -4.71
N LEU A 89 -5.07 20.00 -4.80
CA LEU A 89 -3.61 20.14 -4.91
C LEU A 89 -3.23 20.96 -6.16
N LEU A 90 -3.94 20.79 -7.28
CA LEU A 90 -3.70 21.58 -8.50
C LEU A 90 -4.10 23.05 -8.33
N ILE A 91 -5.18 23.32 -7.58
CA ILE A 91 -5.67 24.67 -7.29
C ILE A 91 -4.76 25.46 -6.33
N ALA A 92 -4.04 24.76 -5.44
CA ALA A 92 -3.19 25.40 -4.44
C ALA A 92 -2.14 26.36 -5.03
N GLY A 93 -1.55 26.02 -6.19
CA GLY A 93 -0.58 26.88 -6.87
C GLY A 93 -1.18 28.23 -7.33
N PRO A 94 -2.22 28.22 -8.18
CA PRO A 94 -2.95 29.43 -8.57
C PRO A 94 -3.47 30.25 -7.39
N LEU A 95 -3.95 29.59 -6.33
CA LEU A 95 -4.39 30.26 -5.11
C LEU A 95 -3.24 31.03 -4.44
N CYS A 96 -2.06 30.43 -4.28
CA CYS A 96 -0.88 31.11 -3.72
C CYS A 96 -0.47 32.34 -4.53
N ILE A 97 -0.45 32.24 -5.86
CA ILE A 97 -0.13 33.37 -6.73
C ILE A 97 -1.15 34.50 -6.53
N ALA A 98 -2.44 34.17 -6.49
CA ALA A 98 -3.50 35.15 -6.32
C ALA A 98 -3.45 35.85 -4.95
N LEU A 99 -3.16 35.10 -3.88
CA LEU A 99 -2.98 35.65 -2.54
C LEU A 99 -1.73 36.53 -2.44
N ALA A 100 -0.60 36.10 -3.02
CA ALA A 100 0.63 36.89 -3.05
C ALA A 100 0.44 38.20 -3.84
N TRP A 101 -0.29 38.15 -4.96
CA TRP A 101 -0.61 39.34 -5.75
C TRP A 101 -1.54 40.31 -5.02
N ALA A 102 -2.40 39.80 -4.14
CA ALA A 102 -3.27 40.60 -3.30
C ALA A 102 -2.55 41.27 -2.12
N LEU A 103 -1.29 40.91 -1.80
CA LEU A 103 -0.58 41.53 -0.68
C LEU A 103 -0.42 43.05 -0.88
N PRO A 104 -0.62 43.87 0.15
CA PRO A 104 -0.27 45.29 0.08
C PRO A 104 1.24 45.42 -0.03
N GLY A 105 1.73 46.09 -1.07
CA GLY A 105 3.17 46.20 -1.32
C GLY A 105 3.47 46.61 -2.76
N THR A 106 4.75 46.79 -3.03
CA THR A 106 5.23 47.06 -4.40
C THR A 106 5.15 45.81 -5.27
N LYS A 107 5.13 45.99 -6.59
CA LYS A 107 5.22 44.87 -7.55
C LYS A 107 6.47 43.99 -7.29
N ALA A 108 7.56 44.60 -6.84
CA ALA A 108 8.80 43.90 -6.51
C ALA A 108 8.63 42.94 -5.33
N ILE A 109 7.99 43.37 -4.23
CA ILE A 109 7.73 42.49 -3.07
C ILE A 109 6.84 41.30 -3.47
N ARG A 110 5.77 41.57 -4.23
CA ARG A 110 4.87 40.52 -4.73
C ARG A 110 5.59 39.53 -5.65
N GLY A 111 6.41 40.04 -6.56
CA GLY A 111 7.25 39.23 -7.45
C GLY A 111 8.27 38.40 -6.68
N ALA A 112 8.92 38.97 -5.66
CA ALA A 112 9.86 38.26 -4.81
C ALA A 112 9.19 37.14 -4.01
N ALA A 113 7.99 37.38 -3.46
CA ALA A 113 7.22 36.35 -2.78
C ALA A 113 6.86 35.19 -3.72
N ILE A 114 6.38 35.49 -4.93
CA ILE A 114 6.08 34.47 -5.96
C ILE A 114 7.34 33.71 -6.34
N GLY A 115 8.44 34.41 -6.62
CA GLY A 115 9.72 33.80 -6.97
C GLY A 115 10.26 32.88 -5.89
N LEU A 116 10.17 33.29 -4.61
CA LEU A 116 10.57 32.46 -3.47
C LEU A 116 9.72 31.20 -3.37
N MET A 117 8.39 31.31 -3.46
CA MET A 117 7.50 30.15 -3.39
C MET A 117 7.77 29.15 -4.52
N LEU A 118 7.94 29.65 -5.75
CA LEU A 118 8.27 28.80 -6.90
C LEU A 118 9.65 28.16 -6.72
N GLY A 119 10.66 28.92 -6.31
CA GLY A 119 12.01 28.42 -6.06
C GLY A 119 12.04 27.32 -5.01
N LEU A 120 11.36 27.51 -3.88
CA LEU A 120 11.27 26.51 -2.82
C LEU A 120 10.47 25.28 -3.26
N GLN A 121 9.34 25.44 -3.94
CA GLN A 121 8.56 24.30 -4.43
C GLN A 121 9.33 23.52 -5.49
N VAL A 122 10.05 24.19 -6.40
CA VAL A 122 10.94 23.55 -7.37
C VAL A 122 12.04 22.79 -6.65
N PHE A 123 12.72 23.42 -5.68
CA PHE A 123 13.74 22.76 -4.87
C PHE A 123 13.20 21.48 -4.23
N VAL A 124 12.04 21.56 -3.57
CA VAL A 124 11.38 20.40 -2.96
C VAL A 124 11.07 19.32 -4.00
N VAL A 125 10.53 19.70 -5.16
CA VAL A 125 10.19 18.75 -6.22
C VAL A 125 11.43 18.02 -6.74
N LEU A 126 12.49 18.77 -7.06
CA LEU A 126 13.72 18.24 -7.64
C LEU A 126 14.51 17.37 -6.64
N TYR A 127 14.66 17.83 -5.40
CA TYR A 127 15.57 17.24 -4.43
C TYR A 127 14.90 16.27 -3.45
N ALA A 128 13.70 16.57 -2.97
CA ALA A 128 13.03 15.69 -2.03
C ALA A 128 12.30 14.57 -2.79
N THR A 129 11.35 14.91 -3.65
CA THR A 129 10.52 13.91 -4.34
C THR A 129 11.19 13.22 -5.53
N ASN A 130 12.10 13.92 -6.22
CA ASN A 130 12.64 13.55 -7.54
C ASN A 130 11.62 12.76 -8.40
N PRO A 131 10.67 13.44 -9.07
CA PRO A 131 9.60 12.78 -9.80
C PRO A 131 10.09 11.87 -10.94
N TRP A 132 11.35 11.99 -11.34
CA TRP A 132 11.97 11.17 -12.39
C TRP A 132 12.53 9.85 -11.87
N ARG A 133 12.78 9.71 -10.56
CA ARG A 133 13.04 8.41 -9.93
C ARG A 133 11.69 7.79 -9.58
N SER A 134 11.25 6.82 -10.37
CA SER A 134 9.86 6.35 -10.26
C SER A 134 9.63 5.63 -8.94
N TRP A 135 8.52 5.97 -8.30
CA TRP A 135 7.94 5.19 -7.20
C TRP A 135 7.06 4.01 -7.69
N SER A 136 7.15 3.67 -8.98
CA SER A 136 6.46 2.52 -9.56
C SER A 136 7.41 1.33 -9.70
N LEU A 137 6.83 0.12 -9.71
CA LEU A 137 7.53 -1.13 -10.03
C LEU A 137 8.18 -1.11 -11.44
N THR A 138 7.68 -0.23 -12.32
CA THR A 138 8.18 -0.07 -13.69
C THR A 138 8.07 1.38 -14.16
N HIS A 139 9.05 1.83 -14.94
CA HIS A 139 8.96 3.09 -15.67
C HIS A 139 8.15 2.85 -16.96
N TRP A 140 7.06 3.60 -17.15
CA TRP A 140 6.23 3.54 -18.37
C TRP A 140 6.88 4.33 -19.53
N GLN A 141 8.18 4.14 -19.75
CA GLN A 141 8.95 4.89 -20.75
C GLN A 141 9.11 4.09 -22.05
N GLU A 142 9.35 2.78 -21.95
CA GLU A 142 9.65 1.92 -23.09
C GLU A 142 8.78 0.66 -23.07
N ALA A 143 8.20 0.34 -24.23
CA ALA A 143 7.48 -0.90 -24.44
C ALA A 143 8.47 -2.07 -24.70
N PRO A 144 8.15 -3.31 -24.28
CA PRO A 144 7.00 -3.66 -23.46
C PRO A 144 7.18 -3.16 -22.01
N TYR A 145 6.13 -2.53 -21.47
CA TYR A 145 6.17 -1.97 -20.11
C TYR A 145 6.40 -3.02 -19.02
N PHE A 146 6.11 -4.29 -19.35
CA PHE A 146 6.37 -5.48 -18.55
C PHE A 146 7.12 -6.50 -19.40
N ASP A 147 8.25 -6.98 -18.90
CA ASP A 147 9.18 -7.85 -19.61
C ASP A 147 9.20 -9.26 -18.99
N VAL A 148 8.03 -9.92 -18.98
CA VAL A 148 7.94 -11.29 -18.49
C VAL A 148 8.15 -12.25 -19.66
N ALA A 149 9.08 -13.18 -19.52
CA ALA A 149 9.32 -14.25 -20.48
C ALA A 149 8.17 -15.28 -20.42
N ILE A 150 7.03 -14.95 -21.05
CA ILE A 150 5.86 -15.82 -21.11
C ILE A 150 6.12 -16.99 -22.05
N PRO A 151 5.94 -18.24 -21.59
CA PRO A 151 6.03 -19.41 -22.45
C PRO A 151 5.06 -19.39 -23.63
N ALA A 152 5.50 -19.93 -24.76
CA ALA A 152 4.68 -19.99 -25.98
C ALA A 152 3.37 -20.77 -25.78
N ASP A 153 3.41 -21.88 -25.03
CA ASP A 153 2.24 -22.70 -24.72
C ASP A 153 1.20 -21.93 -23.89
N VAL A 154 1.65 -21.12 -22.94
CA VAL A 154 0.80 -20.29 -22.06
C VAL A 154 0.21 -19.10 -22.81
N ARG A 155 0.91 -18.58 -23.82
CA ARG A 155 0.41 -17.52 -24.70
C ARG A 155 -0.59 -18.04 -25.73
N ALA A 156 -0.43 -19.30 -26.16
CA ALA A 156 -1.21 -19.89 -27.24
C ALA A 156 -2.61 -20.37 -26.81
N ALA A 157 -2.82 -20.67 -25.53
CA ALA A 157 -4.09 -21.21 -25.04
C ALA A 157 -4.66 -20.38 -23.87
N PRO A 158 -6.00 -20.24 -23.78
CA PRO A 158 -6.64 -19.60 -22.64
C PRO A 158 -6.41 -20.40 -21.36
N ALA A 159 -6.17 -19.71 -20.25
CA ALA A 159 -6.06 -20.31 -18.93
C ALA A 159 -6.66 -19.41 -17.85
N THR A 160 -6.80 -19.90 -16.63
CA THR A 160 -7.12 -19.04 -15.47
C THR A 160 -5.92 -18.92 -14.55
N PHE A 161 -5.50 -17.68 -14.33
CA PHE A 161 -4.36 -17.32 -13.49
C PHE A 161 -4.84 -16.82 -12.13
N VAL A 162 -4.40 -17.49 -11.08
CA VAL A 162 -4.68 -17.19 -9.68
C VAL A 162 -3.46 -16.53 -9.08
N THR A 163 -3.67 -15.47 -8.30
CA THR A 163 -2.61 -14.82 -7.52
C THR A 163 -2.99 -14.79 -6.04
N ILE A 164 -2.03 -15.04 -5.15
CA ILE A 164 -2.23 -15.11 -3.69
C ILE A 164 -1.53 -13.98 -2.94
N THR A 165 -0.82 -13.11 -3.65
CA THR A 165 -0.10 -11.95 -3.10
C THR A 165 -1.02 -10.73 -3.03
N SER A 166 -0.69 -9.78 -2.14
CA SER A 166 -1.43 -8.51 -2.04
C SER A 166 -1.40 -7.67 -3.33
N ILE A 167 -0.36 -7.82 -4.14
CA ILE A 167 -0.30 -7.28 -5.49
C ILE A 167 -0.86 -8.35 -6.41
N SER A 168 -1.89 -8.02 -7.19
CA SER A 168 -2.52 -8.96 -8.13
C SER A 168 -1.66 -9.25 -9.34
N TYR A 169 -0.66 -8.42 -9.63
CA TYR A 169 0.15 -8.44 -10.84
C TYR A 169 -0.68 -8.41 -12.14
N SER A 170 -1.91 -7.91 -12.10
CA SER A 170 -2.81 -7.85 -13.26
C SER A 170 -2.27 -7.00 -14.42
N LEU A 171 -1.18 -6.25 -14.19
CA LEU A 171 -0.50 -5.50 -15.24
C LEU A 171 0.20 -6.39 -16.27
N VAL A 172 0.56 -7.64 -15.92
CA VAL A 172 1.15 -8.58 -16.89
C VAL A 172 0.10 -9.35 -17.69
N TYR A 173 -1.18 -9.29 -17.30
CA TYR A 173 -2.29 -9.99 -17.94
C TYR A 173 -2.36 -9.80 -19.47
N PRO A 174 -2.14 -8.60 -20.04
CA PRO A 174 -2.16 -8.41 -21.50
C PRO A 174 -1.09 -9.20 -22.27
N LEU A 175 -0.10 -9.79 -21.60
CA LEU A 175 0.94 -10.62 -22.24
C LEU A 175 0.51 -12.09 -22.45
N PHE A 176 -0.62 -12.48 -21.86
CA PHE A 176 -1.20 -13.83 -21.92
C PHE A 176 -2.27 -13.93 -23.01
N HIS A 177 -2.79 -15.14 -23.24
CA HIS A 177 -3.87 -15.35 -24.21
C HIS A 177 -5.10 -14.47 -23.88
N PRO A 178 -5.72 -13.77 -24.84
CA PRO A 178 -6.75 -12.75 -24.58
C PRO A 178 -8.05 -13.29 -23.97
N GLN A 179 -8.32 -14.59 -24.11
CA GLN A 179 -9.46 -15.28 -23.47
C GLN A 179 -9.11 -15.88 -22.10
N SER A 180 -7.93 -15.55 -21.54
CA SER A 180 -7.56 -15.99 -20.20
C SER A 180 -8.37 -15.25 -19.14
N HIS A 181 -8.37 -15.77 -17.91
CA HIS A 181 -8.98 -15.11 -16.76
C HIS A 181 -7.92 -14.81 -15.70
N TRP A 182 -8.11 -13.72 -14.98
CA TRP A 182 -7.20 -13.29 -13.91
C TRP A 182 -7.95 -13.07 -12.62
N ILE A 183 -7.51 -13.72 -11.54
CA ILE A 183 -8.16 -13.63 -10.25
C ILE A 183 -7.13 -13.54 -9.12
N ASN A 184 -7.35 -12.60 -8.21
CA ASN A 184 -6.59 -12.51 -6.98
C ASN A 184 -7.46 -12.98 -5.82
N ILE A 185 -6.95 -13.94 -5.05
CA ILE A 185 -7.67 -14.51 -3.90
C ILE A 185 -7.05 -14.08 -2.57
N SER A 186 -6.07 -13.18 -2.57
CA SER A 186 -5.31 -12.81 -1.36
C SER A 186 -6.17 -12.14 -0.27
N SER A 187 -7.26 -11.49 -0.66
CA SER A 187 -8.22 -10.82 0.22
C SER A 187 -9.65 -11.35 0.07
N MET A 188 -9.84 -12.43 -0.70
CA MET A 188 -11.16 -12.98 -0.96
C MET A 188 -11.56 -13.90 0.20
N ILE A 189 -12.78 -13.72 0.71
CA ILE A 189 -13.37 -14.69 1.64
C ILE A 189 -13.67 -15.97 0.85
N ALA A 190 -13.20 -17.12 1.31
CA ALA A 190 -13.38 -18.36 0.57
C ALA A 190 -14.75 -19.03 0.78
N ASP A 191 -15.52 -18.56 1.75
CA ASP A 191 -16.85 -19.10 2.07
C ASP A 191 -17.87 -18.76 0.96
N THR A 192 -18.20 -19.77 0.16
CA THR A 192 -19.17 -19.68 -0.95
C THR A 192 -20.61 -19.51 -0.48
N ALA A 193 -20.95 -19.83 0.77
CA ALA A 193 -22.26 -19.53 1.32
C ALA A 193 -22.40 -18.02 1.61
N ARG A 194 -21.33 -17.41 2.12
CA ARG A 194 -21.34 -16.01 2.57
C ARG A 194 -20.93 -14.98 1.51
N SER A 195 -20.12 -15.34 0.52
CA SER A 195 -19.59 -14.41 -0.48
C SER A 195 -20.04 -14.75 -1.91
N ILE A 196 -20.56 -13.73 -2.62
CA ILE A 196 -20.90 -13.82 -4.05
C ILE A 196 -19.62 -13.97 -4.89
N GLU A 197 -18.56 -13.25 -4.50
CA GLU A 197 -17.25 -13.27 -5.13
C GLU A 197 -16.64 -14.67 -5.04
N ALA A 198 -16.73 -15.33 -3.87
CA ALA A 198 -16.31 -16.71 -3.69
C ALA A 198 -17.07 -17.65 -4.64
N ARG A 199 -18.40 -17.53 -4.75
CA ARG A 199 -19.18 -18.36 -5.68
C ARG A 199 -18.73 -18.18 -7.12
N ARG A 200 -18.50 -16.95 -7.56
CA ARG A 200 -18.02 -16.64 -8.91
C ARG A 200 -16.61 -17.20 -9.15
N ALA A 201 -15.71 -17.06 -8.18
CA ALA A 201 -14.37 -17.61 -8.24
C ALA A 201 -14.40 -19.14 -8.39
N HIS A 202 -15.19 -19.83 -7.56
CA HIS A 202 -15.33 -21.28 -7.60
C HIS A 202 -16.00 -21.78 -8.88
N ALA A 203 -16.98 -21.05 -9.42
CA ALA A 203 -17.57 -21.35 -10.72
C ALA A 203 -16.54 -21.22 -11.85
N LEU A 204 -15.70 -20.18 -11.80
CA LEU A 204 -14.59 -20.01 -12.73
C LEU A 204 -13.60 -21.18 -12.62
N PHE A 205 -13.13 -21.52 -11.42
CA PHE A 205 -12.20 -22.64 -11.20
C PHE A 205 -12.74 -23.99 -11.69
N ALA A 206 -14.05 -24.19 -11.61
CA ALA A 206 -14.71 -25.40 -12.11
C ALA A 206 -14.80 -25.43 -13.65
N GLY A 207 -15.02 -24.27 -14.27
CA GLY A 207 -15.35 -24.14 -15.69
C GLY A 207 -14.15 -23.96 -16.62
N THR A 208 -12.96 -23.61 -16.11
CA THR A 208 -11.78 -23.34 -16.95
C THR A 208 -10.60 -24.24 -16.64
N ARG A 209 -9.92 -24.67 -17.70
CA ARG A 209 -8.63 -25.37 -17.67
C ARG A 209 -7.74 -24.85 -18.79
N PRO A 210 -6.41 -24.80 -18.60
CA PRO A 210 -5.69 -25.08 -17.36
C PRO A 210 -5.84 -23.97 -16.29
N LEU A 211 -5.52 -24.31 -15.03
CA LEU A 211 -5.43 -23.38 -13.90
C LEU A 211 -3.96 -23.21 -13.50
N TYR A 212 -3.52 -21.98 -13.30
CA TYR A 212 -2.16 -21.68 -12.85
C TYR A 212 -2.15 -20.72 -11.68
N LEU A 213 -1.23 -20.94 -10.76
CA LEU A 213 -0.79 -19.96 -9.78
C LEU A 213 0.31 -19.12 -10.39
N LEU A 214 0.19 -17.80 -10.28
CA LEU A 214 1.26 -16.86 -10.57
C LEU A 214 1.68 -16.14 -9.28
N VAL A 215 2.94 -16.30 -8.91
CA VAL A 215 3.54 -15.62 -7.74
C VAL A 215 4.96 -15.16 -8.07
N PRO A 216 5.43 -14.04 -7.50
CA PRO A 216 6.83 -13.62 -7.68
C PRO A 216 7.77 -14.70 -7.12
N SER A 217 8.88 -14.93 -7.80
CA SER A 217 9.91 -15.84 -7.31
C SER A 217 10.63 -15.25 -6.09
N GLN A 218 11.03 -16.11 -5.16
CA GLN A 218 11.79 -15.75 -3.98
C GLN A 218 13.07 -16.59 -3.95
N PRO A 219 14.24 -16.04 -4.35
CA PRO A 219 15.47 -16.81 -4.50
C PRO A 219 15.90 -17.59 -3.25
N MET A 220 15.55 -17.11 -2.05
CA MET A 220 15.83 -17.79 -0.78
C MET A 220 15.00 -19.06 -0.55
N HIS A 221 13.88 -19.22 -1.25
CA HIS A 221 12.98 -20.39 -1.18
C HIS A 221 13.00 -21.18 -2.50
N MET A 222 14.08 -21.07 -3.26
CA MET A 222 14.24 -21.75 -4.54
C MET A 222 15.03 -23.05 -4.36
N ALA A 223 14.49 -24.15 -4.87
CA ALA A 223 15.18 -25.43 -4.95
C ALA A 223 16.01 -25.55 -6.25
N SER A 224 16.66 -26.70 -6.45
CA SER A 224 17.29 -27.02 -7.73
C SER A 224 16.27 -26.93 -8.88
N GLY A 225 16.66 -26.36 -10.01
CA GLY A 225 15.77 -26.18 -11.17
C GLY A 225 14.89 -24.93 -11.14
N ASN A 226 15.19 -23.94 -10.28
CA ASN A 226 14.49 -22.65 -10.22
C ASN A 226 13.00 -22.72 -9.82
N VAL A 227 12.61 -23.77 -9.11
CA VAL A 227 11.24 -23.97 -8.60
C VAL A 227 11.15 -23.62 -7.11
N PRO A 228 9.96 -23.34 -6.56
CA PRO A 228 9.77 -23.22 -5.12
C PRO A 228 10.22 -24.50 -4.39
N ASN A 229 10.89 -24.38 -3.25
CA ASN A 229 11.22 -25.51 -2.39
C ASN A 229 9.96 -26.10 -1.74
N ALA A 230 10.06 -27.32 -1.19
CA ALA A 230 8.91 -28.05 -0.65
C ALA A 230 8.19 -27.28 0.48
N GLU A 231 8.96 -26.64 1.36
CA GLU A 231 8.42 -25.82 2.45
C GLU A 231 7.55 -24.67 1.93
N LEU A 232 8.03 -23.92 0.93
CA LEU A 232 7.25 -22.84 0.34
C LEU A 232 6.03 -23.38 -0.43
N GLN A 233 6.14 -24.54 -1.08
CA GLN A 233 4.97 -25.19 -1.71
C GLN A 233 3.89 -25.52 -0.67
N ASP A 234 4.26 -26.00 0.51
CA ASP A 234 3.32 -26.28 1.60
C ASP A 234 2.64 -24.99 2.12
N VAL A 235 3.41 -23.90 2.26
CA VAL A 235 2.86 -22.58 2.63
C VAL A 235 1.91 -22.04 1.56
N ILE A 236 2.23 -22.22 0.28
CA ILE A 236 1.36 -21.86 -0.84
C ILE A 236 0.07 -22.69 -0.80
N ASP A 237 0.17 -24.00 -0.64
CA ASP A 237 -0.99 -24.90 -0.53
C ASP A 237 -1.91 -24.50 0.62
N LEU A 238 -1.34 -24.12 1.78
CA LEU A 238 -2.12 -23.63 2.93
C LEU A 238 -2.98 -22.40 2.57
N ARG A 239 -2.45 -21.48 1.75
CA ARG A 239 -3.18 -20.28 1.30
C ARG A 239 -4.22 -20.59 0.23
N LEU A 240 -3.95 -21.56 -0.63
CA LEU A 240 -4.87 -22.00 -1.69
C LEU A 240 -6.04 -22.83 -1.16
N ASN A 241 -5.80 -23.56 -0.07
CA ASN A 241 -6.70 -24.58 0.45
C ASN A 241 -8.08 -24.04 0.88
N SER A 242 -8.17 -22.79 1.36
CA SER A 242 -9.46 -22.16 1.69
C SER A 242 -10.39 -22.13 0.47
N HIS A 243 -9.84 -21.95 -0.73
CA HIS A 243 -10.54 -21.91 -2.02
C HIS A 243 -10.60 -23.27 -2.72
N ARG A 244 -10.29 -24.38 -2.03
CA ARG A 244 -10.21 -25.74 -2.63
C ARG A 244 -9.25 -25.80 -3.82
N LEU A 245 -8.19 -25.01 -3.79
CA LEU A 245 -7.09 -25.06 -4.75
C LEU A 245 -5.89 -25.72 -4.08
N ALA A 246 -5.05 -26.37 -4.88
CA ALA A 246 -3.74 -26.86 -4.46
C ALA A 246 -2.80 -26.87 -5.67
N LEU A 247 -1.50 -26.79 -5.41
CA LEU A 247 -0.47 -27.05 -6.40
C LEU A 247 -0.62 -28.48 -6.94
N ASP A 248 -0.55 -28.63 -8.25
CA ASP A 248 -0.44 -29.93 -8.90
C ASP A 248 1.03 -30.38 -8.91
N ARG A 249 1.42 -31.15 -7.88
CA ARG A 249 2.81 -31.62 -7.69
C ARG A 249 3.28 -32.62 -8.75
N SER A 250 2.38 -33.11 -9.61
CA SER A 250 2.78 -33.96 -10.75
C SER A 250 3.47 -33.17 -11.87
N GLN A 251 3.29 -31.85 -11.88
CA GLN A 251 3.87 -30.95 -12.87
C GLN A 251 4.73 -29.89 -12.17
N PRO A 252 6.00 -29.69 -12.60
CA PRO A 252 6.87 -28.71 -11.96
C PRO A 252 6.38 -27.28 -12.23
N CYS A 253 6.56 -26.40 -11.26
CA CYS A 253 6.47 -24.95 -11.50
C CYS A 253 7.51 -24.53 -12.56
N ARG A 254 7.21 -23.44 -13.26
CA ARG A 254 8.12 -22.85 -14.25
C ARG A 254 8.48 -21.44 -13.82
N LEU A 255 9.75 -21.07 -13.89
CA LEU A 255 10.17 -19.69 -13.70
C LEU A 255 10.03 -18.90 -15.01
N MET A 256 9.23 -17.85 -14.99
CA MET A 256 9.12 -16.86 -16.06
C MET A 256 9.95 -15.64 -15.66
N LEU A 257 11.11 -15.49 -16.28
CA LEU A 257 12.05 -14.40 -15.97
C LEU A 257 11.39 -13.03 -16.15
N SER A 258 11.67 -12.11 -15.24
CA SER A 258 11.30 -10.69 -15.40
C SER A 258 12.49 -9.81 -15.06
N ARG A 259 12.99 -9.12 -16.09
CA ARG A 259 14.09 -8.18 -15.92
C ARG A 259 13.65 -6.95 -15.10
N ARG A 260 12.36 -6.57 -15.11
CA ARG A 260 11.79 -5.54 -14.22
C ARG A 260 11.82 -5.94 -12.75
N LEU A 261 11.40 -7.17 -12.41
CA LEU A 261 11.54 -7.65 -11.03
C LEU A 261 13.02 -7.73 -10.60
N ALA A 262 13.91 -8.06 -11.52
CA ALA A 262 15.34 -8.00 -11.25
C ALA A 262 15.87 -6.58 -11.01
N MET A 263 15.40 -5.58 -11.77
CA MET A 263 15.73 -4.17 -11.52
C MET A 263 15.16 -3.67 -10.21
N GLU A 264 13.97 -4.11 -9.81
CA GLU A 264 13.40 -3.75 -8.51
C GLU A 264 14.24 -4.30 -7.35
N ALA A 265 14.72 -5.55 -7.47
CA ALA A 265 15.52 -6.18 -6.44
C ALA A 265 16.92 -5.58 -6.29
N TYR A 266 17.56 -5.14 -7.38
CA TYR A 266 18.97 -4.71 -7.39
C TYR A 266 19.20 -3.22 -7.68
N GLY A 267 18.19 -2.50 -8.19
CA GLY A 267 18.28 -1.12 -8.68
C GLY A 267 19.06 -0.98 -9.99
N ASP A 268 20.25 -1.58 -10.05
CA ASP A 268 21.16 -1.59 -11.20
C ASP A 268 21.56 -3.02 -11.54
N LEU A 269 21.05 -3.53 -12.66
CA LEU A 269 21.32 -4.90 -13.11
C LEU A 269 22.79 -5.12 -13.47
N ALA A 270 23.54 -4.08 -13.86
CA ALA A 270 24.95 -4.22 -14.17
C ALA A 270 25.79 -4.60 -12.94
N LYS A 271 25.27 -4.33 -11.73
CA LYS A 271 25.89 -4.69 -10.45
C LYS A 271 25.39 -6.02 -9.89
N ALA A 272 24.34 -6.58 -10.48
CA ALA A 272 23.76 -7.83 -10.02
C ALA A 272 24.53 -9.02 -10.60
N LYS A 273 24.73 -10.06 -9.78
CA LYS A 273 25.30 -11.32 -10.26
C LYS A 273 24.33 -11.97 -11.27
N PRO A 274 24.77 -12.38 -12.48
CA PRO A 274 23.89 -12.94 -13.50
C PRO A 274 23.05 -14.12 -13.01
N GLU A 275 23.62 -14.97 -12.16
CA GLU A 275 22.93 -16.13 -11.59
C GLU A 275 21.74 -15.71 -10.73
N ARG A 276 21.86 -14.59 -10.02
CA ARG A 276 20.78 -14.04 -9.20
C ARG A 276 19.69 -13.37 -10.03
N VAL A 277 20.06 -12.70 -11.12
CA VAL A 277 19.09 -12.13 -12.07
C VAL A 277 18.28 -13.25 -12.72
N ALA A 278 18.91 -14.37 -13.06
CA ALA A 278 18.24 -15.55 -13.61
C ALA A 278 17.28 -16.28 -12.62
N GLN A 279 17.22 -15.85 -11.36
CA GLN A 279 16.30 -16.37 -10.35
C GLN A 279 15.09 -15.45 -10.12
N LEU A 280 15.04 -14.28 -10.77
CA LEU A 280 14.02 -13.26 -10.55
C LEU A 280 12.98 -13.23 -11.66
N GLY A 281 11.73 -13.36 -11.27
CA GLY A 281 10.61 -13.50 -12.18
C GLY A 281 9.34 -13.90 -11.46
N PHE A 282 8.49 -14.64 -12.15
CA PHE A 282 7.29 -15.23 -11.59
C PHE A 282 7.36 -16.75 -11.68
N TRP A 283 7.02 -17.45 -10.62
CA TRP A 283 6.68 -18.85 -10.72
C TRP A 283 5.26 -18.99 -11.29
N LEU A 284 5.17 -19.81 -12.33
CA LEU A 284 3.94 -20.30 -12.91
C LEU A 284 3.77 -21.76 -12.48
N CYS A 285 2.89 -22.01 -11.51
CA CYS A 285 2.68 -23.35 -10.97
C CYS A 285 1.32 -23.89 -11.38
N PRO A 286 1.23 -25.11 -11.95
CA PRO A 286 -0.06 -25.74 -12.25
C PRO A 286 -0.90 -25.93 -10.98
N LEU A 287 -2.21 -25.71 -11.09
CA LEU A 287 -3.17 -25.87 -10.01
C LEU A 287 -4.19 -26.96 -10.31
N ARG A 288 -4.57 -27.71 -9.27
CA ARG A 288 -5.70 -28.63 -9.29
C ARG A 288 -6.91 -28.07 -8.54
N TYR A 289 -8.09 -28.41 -9.04
CA TYR A 289 -9.39 -28.04 -8.49
C TYR A 289 -10.41 -29.14 -8.84
N PRO A 290 -11.38 -29.47 -7.99
CA PRO A 290 -11.35 -29.20 -6.57
C PRO A 290 -10.20 -29.99 -5.93
N ALA A 291 -9.38 -29.32 -5.13
CA ALA A 291 -8.52 -30.00 -4.18
C ALA A 291 -9.34 -30.44 -2.96
N GLU A 292 -8.95 -31.57 -2.37
CA GLU A 292 -9.46 -31.98 -1.06
C GLU A 292 -9.05 -30.93 -0.03
N ARG A 293 -10.01 -30.46 0.77
CA ARG A 293 -9.76 -29.45 1.78
C ARG A 293 -9.01 -30.12 2.93
N LYS A 294 -7.73 -29.79 3.06
CA LYS A 294 -6.99 -30.11 4.29
C LYS A 294 -7.46 -29.13 5.34
N THR A 295 -8.19 -29.59 6.34
CA THR A 295 -8.51 -28.72 7.48
C THR A 295 -7.19 -28.33 8.12
N ALA A 296 -6.78 -27.07 7.96
CA ALA A 296 -5.65 -26.56 8.71
C ALA A 296 -6.01 -26.74 10.18
N PRO A 297 -5.08 -27.23 11.03
CA PRO A 297 -5.33 -27.27 12.45
C PRO A 297 -5.75 -25.87 12.89
N PRO A 298 -6.82 -25.74 13.70
CA PRO A 298 -7.22 -24.43 14.19
C PRO A 298 -6.03 -23.80 14.91
N ALA A 299 -5.85 -22.50 14.73
CA ALA A 299 -4.84 -21.77 15.49
C ALA A 299 -5.08 -22.01 16.99
N PRO A 300 -4.02 -22.11 17.82
CA PRO A 300 -4.16 -22.21 19.26
C PRO A 300 -5.11 -21.14 19.80
N ALA A 301 -6.01 -21.51 20.71
CA ALA A 301 -6.98 -20.58 21.28
C ALA A 301 -6.30 -19.37 21.97
N THR A 302 -5.05 -19.53 22.40
CA THR A 302 -4.19 -18.49 22.95
C THR A 302 -3.88 -17.40 21.93
N PHE A 303 -3.73 -17.72 20.63
CA PHE A 303 -3.48 -16.72 19.58
C PHE A 303 -4.72 -15.84 19.36
N ASP A 304 -5.91 -16.44 19.38
CA ASP A 304 -7.16 -15.67 19.31
C ASP A 304 -7.37 -14.77 20.53
N ALA A 305 -6.90 -15.18 21.71
CA ALA A 305 -6.92 -14.33 22.90
C ALA A 305 -6.02 -13.10 22.73
N VAL A 306 -4.82 -13.27 22.17
CA VAL A 306 -3.91 -12.16 21.82
C VAL A 306 -4.58 -11.18 20.86
N PHE A 307 -5.15 -11.68 19.77
CA PHE A 307 -5.81 -10.81 18.79
C PHE A 307 -6.96 -10.02 19.41
N ARG A 308 -7.85 -10.68 20.17
CA ARG A 308 -8.96 -10.00 20.86
C ARG A 308 -8.47 -8.93 21.84
N LYS A 309 -7.38 -9.20 22.57
CA LYS A 309 -6.81 -8.24 23.52
C LYS A 309 -6.26 -7.00 22.81
N LEU A 310 -5.60 -7.18 21.66
CA LEU A 310 -5.14 -6.07 20.83
C LEU A 310 -6.30 -5.30 20.20
N GLU A 311 -7.34 -5.99 19.74
CA GLU A 311 -8.58 -5.38 19.22
C GLU A 311 -9.29 -4.55 20.30
N GLN A 312 -9.27 -5.00 21.56
CA GLN A 312 -9.81 -4.24 22.69
C GLN A 312 -8.92 -3.05 23.07
N ALA A 313 -7.59 -3.21 23.05
CA ALA A 313 -6.65 -2.17 23.43
C ALA A 313 -6.62 -1.03 22.40
N CYS A 314 -6.55 -1.36 21.11
CA CYS A 314 -6.43 -0.40 20.01
C CYS A 314 -7.47 -0.66 18.90
N PRO A 315 -8.79 -0.56 19.18
CA PRO A 315 -9.86 -0.94 18.25
C PRO A 315 -9.86 -0.14 16.93
N ARG A 316 -9.26 1.05 16.94
CA ARG A 316 -9.06 1.85 15.73
C ARG A 316 -8.12 1.14 14.75
N PHE A 317 -6.98 0.63 15.23
CA PHE A 317 -5.95 0.01 14.40
C PHE A 317 -6.22 -1.48 14.17
N PHE A 318 -6.91 -2.12 15.11
CA PHE A 318 -7.29 -3.52 15.07
C PHE A 318 -8.81 -3.63 15.27
N PRO A 319 -9.62 -3.27 14.27
CA PRO A 319 -11.07 -3.44 14.37
C PRO A 319 -11.41 -4.94 14.48
N PRO A 320 -12.41 -5.31 15.30
CA PRO A 320 -12.79 -6.70 15.46
C PRO A 320 -13.38 -7.29 14.17
N GLY A 321 -13.35 -8.62 14.07
CA GLY A 321 -13.96 -9.37 12.96
C GLY A 321 -12.99 -9.77 11.84
N ALA A 322 -11.70 -9.48 11.98
CA ALA A 322 -10.67 -10.03 11.10
C ALA A 322 -10.53 -11.55 11.32
N GLU A 323 -10.37 -12.29 10.23
CA GLU A 323 -10.19 -13.75 10.27
C GLU A 323 -8.73 -14.11 10.65
N THR A 324 -8.59 -15.06 11.58
CA THR A 324 -7.29 -15.66 11.91
C THR A 324 -6.88 -16.61 10.80
N VAL A 325 -5.75 -16.32 10.16
CA VAL A 325 -5.18 -17.16 9.11
C VAL A 325 -3.88 -17.78 9.64
N PRO A 326 -3.78 -19.12 9.70
CA PRO A 326 -2.52 -19.77 10.04
C PRO A 326 -1.47 -19.48 8.96
N PHE A 327 -0.21 -19.38 9.37
CA PHE A 327 0.94 -19.36 8.48
C PHE A 327 2.02 -20.28 9.07
N GLY A 328 3.01 -20.70 8.28
CA GLY A 328 3.93 -21.78 8.66
C GLY A 328 4.71 -21.62 9.98
N ALA A 329 4.70 -20.43 10.60
CA ALA A 329 5.33 -20.16 11.89
C ALA A 329 4.39 -19.43 12.88
N GLY A 330 3.07 -19.63 12.75
CA GLY A 330 2.09 -19.11 13.71
C GLY A 330 0.72 -18.77 13.11
N ALA A 331 0.08 -17.70 13.58
CA ALA A 331 -1.12 -17.15 12.97
C ALA A 331 -1.06 -15.64 12.75
N MET A 332 -1.85 -15.15 11.81
CA MET A 332 -1.96 -13.73 11.52
C MET A 332 -3.41 -13.28 11.34
N ARG A 333 -3.69 -12.02 11.67
CA ARG A 333 -4.91 -11.31 11.25
C ARG A 333 -4.55 -10.11 10.38
N ASN A 334 -5.30 -9.93 9.29
CA ASN A 334 -5.16 -8.78 8.41
C ASN A 334 -6.33 -7.82 8.60
N TYR A 335 -6.04 -6.61 9.05
CA TYR A 335 -7.00 -5.55 9.31
C TYR A 335 -6.98 -4.56 8.14
N SER A 336 -7.58 -4.96 7.02
CA SER A 336 -7.52 -4.21 5.75
C SER A 336 -8.07 -2.78 5.85
N GLY A 337 -9.10 -2.54 6.66
CA GLY A 337 -9.63 -1.19 6.89
C GLY A 337 -8.64 -0.23 7.54
N ALA A 338 -7.70 -0.78 8.31
CA ALA A 338 -6.68 -0.09 9.07
C ALA A 338 -5.28 -0.14 8.44
N ASP A 339 -5.10 -0.89 7.35
CA ASP A 339 -3.79 -1.15 6.75
C ASP A 339 -2.78 -1.80 7.73
N MET A 340 -3.30 -2.59 8.67
CA MET A 340 -2.55 -3.24 9.74
C MET A 340 -2.59 -4.76 9.63
N LYS A 341 -1.55 -5.42 10.11
CA LYS A 341 -1.47 -6.87 10.27
C LYS A 341 -0.91 -7.16 11.66
N VAL A 342 -1.44 -8.18 12.31
CA VAL A 342 -0.86 -8.72 13.55
C VAL A 342 -0.41 -10.14 13.28
N LEU A 343 0.77 -10.47 13.78
CA LEU A 343 1.40 -11.77 13.73
C LEU A 343 1.56 -12.29 15.16
N VAL A 344 1.17 -13.53 15.39
CA VAL A 344 1.53 -14.27 16.61
C VAL A 344 2.35 -15.46 16.13
N ALA A 345 3.63 -15.46 16.48
CA ALA A 345 4.57 -16.49 16.08
C ALA A 345 4.54 -17.68 17.06
N ASP A 346 4.96 -18.85 16.59
CA ASP A 346 4.98 -20.08 17.41
C ASP A 346 5.99 -20.03 18.57
N ASP A 347 7.00 -19.16 18.48
CA ASP A 347 7.93 -18.88 19.58
C ASP A 347 7.31 -18.05 20.73
N GLY A 348 6.04 -17.67 20.58
CA GLY A 348 5.30 -16.90 21.56
C GLY A 348 5.47 -15.39 21.42
N MET A 349 6.10 -14.89 20.37
CA MET A 349 6.24 -13.46 20.12
C MET A 349 5.07 -12.89 19.30
N VAL A 350 4.64 -11.69 19.68
CA VAL A 350 3.57 -10.95 19.04
C VAL A 350 4.16 -9.73 18.33
N TYR A 351 3.78 -9.56 17.08
CA TYR A 351 4.21 -8.45 16.25
C TYR A 351 3.04 -7.78 15.56
N TYR A 352 3.20 -6.50 15.22
CA TYR A 352 2.35 -5.86 14.22
C TYR A 352 3.17 -5.37 13.04
N LYS A 353 2.49 -5.17 11.92
CA LYS A 353 3.06 -4.62 10.70
C LYS A 353 2.03 -3.74 10.02
N TYR A 354 2.43 -2.52 9.70
CA TYR A 354 1.61 -1.60 8.93
C TYR A 354 1.99 -1.63 7.45
N TRP A 355 1.13 -1.06 6.61
CA TRP A 355 1.35 -1.03 5.16
C TRP A 355 2.70 -0.43 4.76
N ARG A 356 3.48 -1.25 4.04
CA ARG A 356 4.84 -0.98 3.52
C ARG A 356 5.93 -0.82 4.56
N ALA A 357 5.68 -1.13 5.83
CA ALA A 357 6.78 -1.36 6.77
C ALA A 357 7.67 -2.49 6.23
N LEU A 358 8.98 -2.33 6.27
CA LEU A 358 9.91 -3.42 5.94
C LEU A 358 9.88 -4.45 7.06
N ASN A 359 10.06 -3.98 8.29
CA ASN A 359 10.15 -4.79 9.49
C ASN A 359 8.81 -4.92 10.21
N PHE A 360 8.70 -5.96 11.02
CA PHE A 360 7.65 -6.11 12.01
C PHE A 360 8.04 -5.35 13.28
N GLU A 361 7.06 -4.75 13.93
CA GLU A 361 7.24 -4.08 15.21
C GLU A 361 6.86 -5.04 16.34
N PRO A 362 7.77 -5.35 17.28
CA PRO A 362 7.45 -6.21 18.40
C PRO A 362 6.42 -5.53 19.32
N VAL A 363 5.42 -6.30 19.74
CA VAL A 363 4.44 -5.88 20.75
C VAL A 363 4.84 -6.42 22.12
N GLY A 364 5.27 -7.68 22.18
CA GLY A 364 5.61 -8.40 23.41
C GLY A 364 5.43 -9.90 23.21
N SER A 365 5.55 -10.66 24.29
CA SER A 365 5.22 -12.10 24.31
C SER A 365 3.70 -12.32 24.45
N ILE A 366 3.21 -13.52 24.13
CA ILE A 366 1.82 -13.92 24.36
C ILE A 366 1.43 -13.71 25.82
N ALA A 367 2.30 -14.08 26.76
CA ALA A 367 2.04 -13.92 28.20
C ALA A 367 1.90 -12.45 28.61
N GLU A 368 2.77 -11.57 28.11
CA GLU A 368 2.68 -10.14 28.37
C GLU A 368 1.41 -9.54 27.76
N VAL A 369 1.12 -9.85 26.50
CA VAL A 369 -0.05 -9.30 25.79
C VAL A 369 -1.34 -9.76 26.44
N THR A 370 -1.44 -11.04 26.81
CA THR A 370 -2.67 -11.58 27.42
C THR A 370 -2.85 -11.21 28.90
N SER A 371 -1.83 -10.65 29.56
CA SER A 371 -1.91 -10.23 30.96
C SER A 371 -3.00 -9.17 31.20
N ASP A 372 -3.54 -9.13 32.43
CA ASP A 372 -4.53 -8.13 32.83
C ASP A 372 -3.96 -6.71 32.84
N ASN A 373 -2.65 -6.58 33.04
CA ASN A 373 -1.94 -5.31 33.07
C ASN A 373 -1.44 -4.84 31.69
N PHE A 374 -1.70 -5.61 30.62
CA PHE A 374 -1.27 -5.22 29.28
C PHE A 374 -1.85 -3.86 28.88
N LYS A 375 -0.96 -2.96 28.47
CA LYS A 375 -1.30 -1.66 27.90
C LYS A 375 -0.51 -1.47 26.62
N MET A 376 -1.19 -1.04 25.57
CA MET A 376 -0.58 -0.66 24.31
C MET A 376 -0.74 0.84 24.12
N ASP A 377 0.36 1.55 23.85
CA ASP A 377 0.28 2.97 23.50
C ASP A 377 -0.21 3.13 22.06
N CYS A 378 -1.53 3.20 21.89
CA CYS A 378 -2.15 3.39 20.59
C CYS A 378 -1.85 4.77 19.99
N SER A 379 -1.43 5.76 20.80
CA SER A 379 -1.16 7.12 20.32
C SER A 379 0.17 7.20 19.56
N ASN A 380 1.13 6.33 19.88
CA ASN A 380 2.45 6.28 19.26
C ASN A 380 2.66 5.04 18.38
N MET A 381 1.57 4.46 17.85
CA MET A 381 1.68 3.32 16.93
C MET A 381 2.31 3.73 15.60
N ARG A 382 3.35 2.99 15.18
CA ARG A 382 3.96 3.19 13.86
C ARG A 382 2.98 2.83 12.75
N GLY A 383 3.05 3.59 11.65
CA GLY A 383 2.11 3.46 10.52
C GLY A 383 0.93 4.42 10.55
N ARG A 384 0.67 5.07 11.70
CA ARG A 384 -0.25 6.19 11.87
C ARG A 384 0.22 7.43 11.08
N SER A 385 -0.72 8.19 10.51
CA SER A 385 -0.40 9.50 9.88
C SER A 385 -0.47 10.65 10.88
N GLY A 386 0.17 10.49 12.04
CA GLY A 386 0.35 11.57 13.01
C GLY A 386 1.19 12.72 12.43
N LEU A 387 1.34 13.81 13.17
CA LEU A 387 2.12 14.94 12.67
C LEU A 387 3.59 14.55 12.54
N PRO A 388 4.32 15.05 11.52
CA PRO A 388 5.71 14.65 11.25
C PRO A 388 6.65 14.75 12.46
N TRP A 389 6.43 15.74 13.32
CA TRP A 389 7.24 16.01 14.52
C TRP A 389 6.86 15.17 15.75
N GLU A 390 5.75 14.42 15.69
CA GLU A 390 5.34 13.51 16.77
C GLU A 390 5.86 12.09 16.55
N ARG A 391 6.43 11.81 15.36
CA ARG A 391 6.87 10.47 14.99
C ARG A 391 8.26 10.19 15.56
N ALA A 392 8.39 9.10 16.29
CA ALA A 392 9.70 8.50 16.54
C ALA A 392 10.29 8.03 15.19
N ILE A 393 11.44 8.59 14.81
CA ILE A 393 12.18 8.21 13.60
C ILE A 393 12.86 6.87 13.79
#